data_AF-A0A0R1XIM3-F1
#
_entry.id   AF-A0A0R1XIM3-F1
#
_cell.length_a   1.000
_cell.length_b   1.000
_cell.length_c   1.000
_cell.angle_alpha   90.00
_cell.angle_beta   90.00
_cell.angle_gamma   90.00
#
_symmetry.space_group_name_H-M   'P 1'
#
loop_
_entity.id
_entity.type
_entity.pdbx_description
1 polymer ?
#
loop_
_entity_poly.entity_id
_entity_poly.type
_entity_poly.pdbx_seq_one_letter_code
_entity_poly.pdbx_strand_id
1 'polypeptide(L)'
;MTDEEKKQVQALVHSAHRIQTGLWLAASIWLLALAGAIGQQVARALGYTAQLPLAAAAAIIAVLLAVTAYPLTLLIQQQQLAKKVWQSLPQEKLRSTAQVADPITGVTDLGTHYLVTAPLASITLEKGPTQVEVDPQATQSTYKQQSSYFNIHHLNHWLRPAAVSGKEFLAALPEDRYEQLVNADRQADILHLTPADFAQLQRTSE
;
A
#
# COMPACT_ATOMS: atom_id res chain seq x y z
N MET A 1 7.81 -10.78 14.68
CA MET A 1 6.92 -11.72 13.97
C MET A 1 6.85 -13.04 14.72
N THR A 2 5.64 -13.49 15.03
CA THR A 2 5.36 -14.85 15.53
C THR A 2 5.49 -15.88 14.40
N ASP A 3 5.56 -17.17 14.73
CA ASP A 3 5.65 -18.21 13.69
C ASP A 3 4.37 -18.36 12.86
N GLU A 4 3.22 -18.04 13.47
CA GLU A 4 1.93 -18.04 12.77
C GLU A 4 1.85 -16.89 11.76
N GLU A 5 2.29 -15.68 12.13
CA GLU A 5 2.40 -14.54 11.21
C GLU A 5 3.33 -14.84 10.03
N LYS A 6 4.48 -15.50 10.27
CA LYS A 6 5.42 -15.90 9.21
C LYS A 6 4.74 -16.81 8.18
N LYS A 7 4.01 -17.83 8.65
CA LYS A 7 3.30 -18.77 7.78
C LYS A 7 2.22 -18.06 6.96
N GLN A 8 1.51 -17.11 7.54
CA GLN A 8 0.47 -16.35 6.84
C GLN A 8 1.05 -15.44 5.75
N VAL A 9 2.18 -14.78 6.00
CA VAL A 9 2.92 -13.98 5.00
C VAL A 9 3.38 -14.86 3.84
N GLN A 10 3.99 -16.01 4.13
CA GLN A 10 4.42 -16.96 3.10
C GLN A 10 3.23 -17.51 2.30
N ALA A 11 2.13 -17.85 2.97
CA ALA A 11 0.90 -18.33 2.33
C ALA A 11 0.31 -17.29 1.38
N LEU A 12 0.34 -16.00 1.75
CA LEU A 12 -0.11 -14.91 0.89
C LEU A 12 0.71 -14.84 -0.40
N VAL A 13 2.04 -14.79 -0.30
CA VAL A 13 2.94 -14.74 -1.47
C VAL A 13 2.79 -15.98 -2.33
N HIS A 14 2.70 -17.17 -1.71
CA HIS A 14 2.52 -18.42 -2.44
C HIS A 14 1.14 -18.49 -3.13
N SER A 15 0.09 -17.93 -2.50
CA SER A 15 -1.24 -17.84 -3.10
C SER A 15 -1.22 -16.97 -4.37
N ALA A 16 -0.53 -15.83 -4.35
CA ALA A 16 -0.38 -14.97 -5.53
C ALA A 16 0.28 -15.72 -6.70
N HIS A 17 1.35 -16.49 -6.44
CA HIS A 17 2.00 -17.32 -7.45
C HIS A 17 1.07 -18.41 -8.00
N ARG A 18 0.25 -19.03 -7.14
CA ARG A 18 -0.75 -20.04 -7.57
C ARG A 18 -1.83 -19.42 -8.45
N ILE A 19 -2.29 -18.22 -8.13
CA ILE A 19 -3.27 -17.49 -8.95
C ILE A 19 -2.68 -17.19 -10.32
N GLN A 20 -1.46 -16.65 -10.38
CA GLN A 20 -0.78 -16.39 -11.64
C GLN A 20 -0.63 -17.66 -12.49
N THR A 21 -0.22 -18.76 -11.86
CA THR A 21 -0.10 -20.07 -12.53
C THR A 21 -1.46 -20.57 -13.01
N GLY A 22 -2.50 -20.45 -12.19
CA GLY A 22 -3.88 -20.83 -12.53
C GLY A 22 -4.45 -20.01 -13.69
N LEU A 23 -4.19 -18.70 -13.72
CA LEU A 23 -4.54 -17.82 -14.82
C LEU A 23 -3.80 -18.18 -16.10
N TRP A 24 -2.51 -18.51 -16.02
CA TRP A 24 -1.72 -18.94 -17.17
C TRP A 24 -2.20 -20.28 -17.75
N LEU A 25 -2.52 -21.24 -16.88
CA LEU A 25 -3.14 -22.51 -17.27
C LEU A 25 -4.51 -22.27 -17.92
N ALA A 26 -5.33 -21.39 -17.34
CA ALA A 26 -6.63 -21.03 -17.91
C ALA A 26 -6.48 -20.41 -19.29
N ALA A 27 -5.61 -19.41 -19.44
CA ALA A 27 -5.33 -18.79 -20.73
C ALA A 27 -4.85 -19.81 -21.77
N SER A 28 -3.95 -20.71 -21.39
CA SER A 28 -3.43 -21.75 -22.28
C SER A 28 -4.53 -22.72 -22.76
N ILE A 29 -5.40 -23.15 -21.86
CA ILE A 29 -6.53 -24.04 -22.18
C ILE A 29 -7.55 -23.32 -23.07
N TRP A 30 -7.82 -22.04 -22.81
CA TRP A 30 -8.68 -21.22 -23.66
C TRP A 30 -8.08 -21.01 -25.07
N LEU A 31 -6.76 -20.80 -25.19
CA LEU A 31 -6.08 -20.68 -26.48
C LEU A 31 -6.13 -21.99 -27.28
N LEU A 32 -5.95 -23.14 -26.62
CA LEU A 32 -6.09 -24.45 -27.26
C LEU A 32 -7.53 -24.69 -27.73
N ALA A 33 -8.53 -24.33 -26.91
CA ALA A 33 -9.93 -24.43 -27.30
C ALA A 33 -10.26 -23.53 -28.50
N LEU A 34 -9.73 -22.30 -28.54
CA LEU A 34 -9.90 -21.37 -29.65
C LEU A 34 -9.24 -21.90 -30.93
N ALA A 35 -8.01 -22.39 -30.86
CA ALA A 35 -7.31 -22.98 -32.00
C ALA A 35 -8.08 -24.19 -32.57
N GLY A 36 -8.63 -25.04 -31.69
CA GLY A 36 -9.49 -26.15 -32.08
C GLY A 36 -10.78 -25.67 -32.79
N ALA A 37 -11.42 -24.62 -32.27
CA ALA A 37 -12.62 -24.04 -32.89
C ALA A 37 -12.32 -23.45 -34.28
N ILE A 38 -11.21 -22.73 -34.45
CA ILE A 38 -10.75 -22.21 -35.74
C ILE A 38 -10.47 -23.37 -36.70
N GLY A 39 -9.77 -24.41 -36.26
CA GLY A 39 -9.51 -25.60 -37.05
C GLY A 39 -10.79 -26.28 -37.54
N GLN A 40 -11.83 -26.36 -36.70
CA GLN A 40 -13.14 -26.87 -37.12
C GLN A 40 -13.84 -25.98 -38.15
N GLN A 41 -13.76 -24.65 -38.01
CA GLN A 41 -14.33 -23.74 -39.00
C GLN A 41 -13.64 -23.89 -40.36
N VAL A 42 -12.31 -23.99 -40.38
CA VAL A 42 -11.52 -24.22 -41.61
C VAL A 42 -11.85 -25.58 -42.22
N ALA A 43 -11.91 -26.65 -41.42
CA ALA A 43 -12.25 -27.98 -41.90
C ALA A 43 -13.64 -28.02 -42.57
N ARG A 44 -14.64 -27.35 -41.97
CA ARG A 44 -15.97 -27.20 -42.57
C ARG A 44 -15.93 -26.40 -43.87
N ALA A 45 -15.18 -25.29 -43.92
CA ALA A 45 -15.01 -24.49 -45.14
C ALA A 45 -14.36 -25.29 -46.28
N LEU A 46 -13.49 -26.25 -45.96
CA LEU A 46 -12.83 -27.16 -46.90
C LEU A 46 -13.66 -28.42 -47.23
N GLY A 47 -14.89 -28.53 -46.73
CA GLY A 47 -15.80 -29.65 -47.03
C GLY A 47 -15.62 -30.91 -46.19
N TYR A 48 -14.77 -30.88 -45.15
CA TYR A 48 -14.66 -32.00 -44.21
C TYR A 48 -15.83 -31.99 -43.21
N THR A 49 -16.56 -33.12 -43.11
CA THR A 49 -17.76 -33.28 -42.25
C THR A 49 -17.46 -33.87 -40.87
N ALA A 50 -16.25 -33.69 -40.35
CA ALA A 50 -15.90 -34.14 -39.00
C ALA A 50 -16.49 -33.18 -37.94
N GLN A 51 -17.60 -33.57 -37.32
CA GLN A 51 -18.17 -32.85 -36.17
C GLN A 51 -17.69 -33.46 -34.85
N LEU A 52 -17.43 -32.60 -33.87
CA LEU A 52 -17.14 -33.04 -32.50
C LEU A 52 -18.41 -33.67 -31.91
N PRO A 53 -18.38 -34.91 -31.40
CA PRO A 53 -19.54 -35.52 -30.77
C PRO A 53 -20.00 -34.70 -29.56
N LEU A 54 -21.31 -34.66 -29.32
CA LEU A 54 -21.93 -33.82 -28.30
C LEU A 54 -21.34 -34.05 -26.89
N ALA A 55 -21.01 -35.30 -26.55
CA ALA A 55 -20.36 -35.66 -25.30
C ALA A 55 -18.96 -35.05 -25.14
N ALA A 56 -18.18 -35.00 -26.23
CA ALA A 56 -16.85 -34.38 -26.21
C ALA A 56 -16.94 -32.85 -26.12
N ALA A 57 -17.94 -32.23 -26.78
CA ALA A 57 -18.21 -30.80 -26.63
C ALA A 57 -18.61 -30.44 -25.20
N ALA A 58 -19.49 -31.22 -24.58
CA ALA A 58 -19.89 -31.02 -23.18
C ALA A 58 -18.70 -31.18 -22.21
N ALA A 59 -17.82 -32.15 -22.44
CA ALA A 59 -16.61 -32.34 -21.65
C ALA A 59 -15.65 -31.13 -21.76
N ILE A 60 -15.43 -30.59 -22.96
CA ILE A 60 -14.60 -29.39 -23.16
C ILE A 60 -15.17 -28.19 -22.40
N ILE A 61 -16.49 -27.97 -22.45
CA ILE A 61 -17.15 -26.88 -21.71
C ILE A 61 -16.98 -27.07 -20.20
N ALA A 62 -17.18 -28.29 -19.68
CA ALA A 62 -16.99 -28.58 -18.26
C ALA A 62 -15.54 -28.30 -17.80
N VAL A 63 -14.55 -28.67 -18.61
CA VAL A 63 -13.14 -28.37 -18.34
C VAL A 63 -12.89 -26.86 -18.35
N LEU A 64 -13.42 -26.13 -19.34
CA LEU A 64 -13.27 -24.67 -19.40
C LEU A 64 -13.88 -23.98 -18.18
N LEU A 65 -15.07 -24.41 -17.73
CA LEU A 65 -15.71 -23.89 -16.53
C LEU A 65 -14.87 -24.17 -15.28
N ALA A 66 -14.40 -25.41 -15.09
CA ALA A 66 -13.59 -25.79 -13.94
C ALA A 66 -12.27 -24.99 -13.87
N VAL A 67 -11.58 -24.87 -15.01
CA VAL A 67 -10.32 -24.15 -15.13
C VAL A 67 -10.49 -22.64 -14.90
N THR A 68 -11.64 -22.08 -15.29
CA THR A 68 -11.94 -20.65 -15.07
C THR A 68 -12.40 -20.38 -13.63
N ALA A 69 -13.13 -21.29 -12.99
CA ALA A 69 -13.59 -21.14 -11.61
C ALA A 69 -12.45 -21.25 -10.59
N TYR A 70 -11.45 -22.09 -10.86
CA TYR A 70 -10.29 -22.31 -9.98
C TYR A 70 -9.57 -21.02 -9.55
N PRO A 71 -9.06 -20.15 -10.45
CA PRO A 71 -8.38 -18.91 -10.06
C PRO A 71 -9.31 -17.96 -9.29
N LEU A 72 -10.62 -17.97 -9.57
CA LEU A 72 -11.60 -17.16 -8.85
C LEU A 72 -11.68 -17.56 -7.36
N THR A 73 -11.70 -18.86 -7.07
CA THR A 73 -11.72 -19.35 -5.69
C THR A 73 -10.43 -19.01 -4.93
N LEU A 74 -9.28 -19.03 -5.62
CA LEU A 74 -8.00 -18.66 -5.04
C LEU A 74 -7.92 -17.15 -4.73
N LEU A 75 -8.46 -16.29 -5.60
CA LEU A 75 -8.56 -14.85 -5.36
C LEU A 75 -9.34 -14.54 -4.09
N ILE A 76 -10.48 -15.20 -3.87
CA ILE A 76 -11.29 -15.04 -2.65
C ILE A 76 -10.48 -15.42 -1.40
N GLN A 77 -9.76 -16.55 -1.45
CA GLN A 77 -8.90 -16.98 -0.34
C GLN A 77 -7.74 -16.01 -0.09
N GLN A 78 -7.12 -15.49 -1.16
CA GLN A 78 -6.06 -14.50 -1.07
C GLN A 78 -6.53 -13.23 -0.38
N GLN A 79 -7.73 -12.73 -0.68
CA GLN A 79 -8.28 -11.54 -0.02
C GLN A 79 -8.43 -11.74 1.51
N GLN A 80 -8.88 -12.92 1.94
CA GLN A 80 -8.98 -13.23 3.37
C GLN A 80 -7.61 -13.31 4.05
N LEU A 81 -6.62 -13.93 3.40
CA LEU A 81 -5.25 -14.00 3.89
C LEU A 81 -4.59 -12.63 3.94
N ALA A 82 -4.76 -11.83 2.88
CA ALA A 82 -4.24 -10.47 2.81
C ALA A 82 -4.79 -9.62 3.96
N LYS A 83 -6.09 -9.72 4.27
CA LYS A 83 -6.69 -9.03 5.42
C LYS A 83 -6.05 -9.43 6.75
N LYS A 84 -5.82 -10.73 6.99
CA LYS A 84 -5.19 -11.22 8.23
C LYS A 84 -3.75 -10.73 8.37
N VAL A 85 -2.96 -10.89 7.31
CA VAL A 85 -1.57 -10.43 7.29
C VAL A 85 -1.50 -8.92 7.48
N TRP A 86 -2.40 -8.17 6.85
CA TRP A 86 -2.46 -6.72 6.98
C TRP A 86 -2.68 -6.26 8.42
N GLN A 87 -3.61 -6.90 9.14
CA GLN A 87 -3.88 -6.60 10.54
C GLN A 87 -2.70 -6.93 11.47
N SER A 88 -1.80 -7.82 11.05
CA SER A 88 -0.61 -8.20 11.83
C SER A 88 0.60 -7.28 11.61
N LEU A 89 0.60 -6.49 10.52
CA LEU A 89 1.73 -5.62 10.20
C LEU A 89 1.69 -4.35 11.06
N PRO A 90 2.78 -4.03 11.81
CA PRO A 90 2.82 -2.82 12.60
C PRO A 90 3.09 -1.61 11.68
N GLN A 91 2.01 -1.02 11.15
CA GLN A 91 2.05 0.07 10.18
C GLN A 91 2.94 1.24 10.61
N GLU A 92 2.97 1.56 11.90
CA GLU A 92 3.82 2.61 12.47
C GLU A 92 5.31 2.31 12.34
N LYS A 93 5.71 1.03 12.45
CA LYS A 93 7.11 0.60 12.34
C LYS A 93 7.59 0.46 10.89
N LEU A 94 6.66 0.40 9.94
CA LEU A 94 6.97 0.39 8.50
C LEU A 94 7.28 1.79 7.96
N ARG A 95 7.07 2.81 8.78
CA ARG A 95 7.30 4.20 8.40
C ARG A 95 8.72 4.64 8.75
N SER A 96 9.19 5.63 8.00
CA SER A 96 10.36 6.44 8.36
C SER A 96 9.92 7.87 8.56
N THR A 97 10.67 8.59 9.38
CA THR A 97 10.43 9.99 9.67
C THR A 97 11.59 10.82 9.13
N ALA A 98 11.28 11.80 8.30
CA ALA A 98 12.18 12.90 7.99
C ALA A 98 11.82 14.08 8.89
N GLN A 99 12.82 14.78 9.40
CA GLN A 99 12.65 15.95 10.24
C GLN A 99 13.49 17.08 9.67
N VAL A 100 12.86 18.22 9.42
CA VAL A 100 13.53 19.46 9.04
C VAL A 100 13.21 20.47 10.13
N ALA A 101 14.21 21.16 10.63
CA ALA A 101 14.04 22.17 11.67
C ALA A 101 14.74 23.47 11.26
N ASP A 102 13.99 24.57 11.32
CA ASP A 102 14.47 25.90 10.98
C ASP A 102 14.33 26.84 12.20
N PRO A 103 15.33 27.67 12.50
CA PRO A 103 15.21 28.68 13.53
C PRO A 103 14.21 29.74 13.11
N ILE A 104 13.40 30.20 14.06
CA ILE A 104 12.36 31.19 13.82
C ILE A 104 12.61 32.43 14.68
N THR A 105 12.31 33.59 14.10
CA THR A 105 12.46 34.90 14.74
C THR A 105 11.14 35.41 15.32
N GLY A 106 10.02 34.78 15.00
CA GLY A 106 8.73 35.12 15.59
C GLY A 106 7.60 34.20 15.14
N VAL A 107 6.58 34.10 15.99
CA VAL A 107 5.30 33.45 15.68
C VAL A 107 4.18 34.43 16.01
N THR A 108 3.26 34.62 15.07
CA THR A 108 2.09 35.50 15.25
C THR A 108 0.81 34.70 15.02
N ASP A 109 -0.16 34.90 15.90
CA ASP A 109 -1.48 34.32 15.77
C ASP A 109 -2.32 35.10 14.74
N LEU A 110 -2.81 34.42 13.69
CA LEU A 110 -3.70 34.97 12.67
C LEU A 110 -5.13 34.41 12.75
N GLY A 111 -5.55 33.91 13.92
CA GLY A 111 -6.87 33.31 14.13
C GLY A 111 -6.87 31.81 13.84
N THR A 112 -7.02 31.41 12.58
CA THR A 112 -7.03 29.98 12.18
C THR A 112 -5.64 29.43 11.83
N HIS A 113 -4.65 30.31 11.73
CA HIS A 113 -3.28 29.99 11.33
C HIS A 113 -2.26 30.65 12.27
N TYR A 114 -1.04 30.13 12.28
CA TYR A 114 0.15 30.79 12.79
C TYR A 114 0.98 31.33 11.62
N LEU A 115 1.41 32.59 11.69
CA LEU A 115 2.47 33.12 10.84
C LEU A 115 3.80 32.89 11.53
N VAL A 116 4.62 32.02 10.96
CA VAL A 116 5.97 31.72 11.41
C VAL A 116 6.95 32.50 10.56
N THR A 117 7.78 33.33 11.21
CA THR A 117 8.80 34.12 10.51
C THR A 117 10.17 33.55 10.82
N ALA A 118 10.94 33.24 9.79
CA ALA A 118 12.33 32.84 9.86
C ALA A 118 13.21 33.90 9.17
N PRO A 119 14.55 33.88 9.35
CA PRO A 119 15.44 34.90 8.79
C PRO A 119 15.36 35.07 7.27
N LEU A 120 14.96 34.03 6.54
CA LEU A 120 14.96 34.00 5.07
C LEU A 120 13.56 33.90 4.45
N ALA A 121 12.54 33.48 5.20
CA ALA A 121 11.19 33.31 4.71
C ALA A 121 10.17 33.29 5.86
N SER A 122 8.92 33.64 5.55
CA SER A 122 7.78 33.44 6.43
C SER A 122 6.88 32.33 5.87
N ILE A 123 6.32 31.51 6.76
CA ILE A 123 5.43 30.39 6.44
C ILE A 123 4.16 30.54 7.27
N THR A 124 3.00 30.30 6.65
CA THR A 124 1.71 30.26 7.35
C THR A 124 1.34 28.80 7.62
N LEU A 125 1.09 28.45 8.87
CA LEU A 125 0.74 27.10 9.32
C LEU A 125 -0.69 27.05 9.87
N GLU A 126 -1.46 26.03 9.53
CA GLU A 126 -2.79 25.83 10.12
C GLU A 126 -2.70 25.41 11.59
N LYS A 127 -3.51 25.99 12.48
CA LYS A 127 -3.47 25.63 13.90
C LYS A 127 -3.93 24.20 14.20
N GLY A 128 -4.86 23.67 13.41
CA GLY A 128 -5.43 22.34 13.61
C GLY A 128 -4.37 21.22 13.64
N PRO A 129 -3.51 21.10 12.62
CA PRO A 129 -2.44 20.11 12.57
C PRO A 129 -1.14 20.54 13.28
N THR A 130 -1.01 21.80 13.70
CA THR A 130 0.22 22.32 14.30
C THR A 130 0.26 22.09 15.81
N GLN A 131 1.27 21.36 16.28
CA GLN A 131 1.52 21.18 17.71
C GLN A 131 2.45 22.29 18.23
N VAL A 132 2.17 22.82 19.41
CA VAL A 132 3.06 23.78 20.10
C VAL A 132 3.70 23.09 21.30
N GLU A 133 5.02 23.11 21.35
CA GLU A 133 5.81 22.56 22.46
C GLU A 133 6.66 23.68 23.05
N VAL A 134 6.74 23.77 24.37
CA VAL A 134 7.56 24.78 25.05
C VAL A 134 8.77 24.11 25.67
N ASP A 135 9.96 24.48 25.21
CA ASP A 135 11.22 23.97 25.77
C ASP A 135 11.88 25.06 26.62
N PRO A 136 11.91 24.92 27.97
CA PRO A 136 12.52 25.90 28.85
C PRO A 136 14.05 25.95 28.74
N GLN A 137 14.68 24.95 28.13
CA GLN A 137 16.13 24.89 27.91
C GLN A 137 16.54 25.41 26.52
N ALA A 138 15.58 25.63 25.61
CA ALA A 138 15.88 26.12 24.27
C ALA A 138 16.31 27.59 24.31
N THR A 139 17.44 27.89 23.66
CA THR A 139 17.97 29.25 23.52
C THR A 139 17.33 30.04 22.38
N GLN A 140 16.65 29.35 21.46
CA GLN A 140 15.96 29.94 20.32
C GLN A 140 14.73 29.10 19.97
N SER A 141 13.67 29.74 19.49
CA SER A 141 12.49 29.05 18.96
C SER A 141 12.82 28.41 17.62
N THR A 142 12.19 27.26 17.34
CA THR A 142 12.38 26.53 16.08
C THR A 142 11.05 26.01 15.56
N TYR A 143 10.91 26.01 14.24
CA TYR A 143 9.84 25.30 13.55
C TYR A 143 10.39 23.97 13.06
N LYS A 144 9.66 22.89 13.28
CA LYS A 144 10.02 21.55 12.87
C LYS A 144 8.90 20.92 12.06
N GLN A 145 9.21 20.52 10.84
CA GLN A 145 8.33 19.74 9.99
C GLN A 145 8.75 18.27 10.08
N GLN A 146 7.82 17.42 10.51
CA GLN A 146 8.02 15.98 10.54
C GLN A 146 7.14 15.31 9.49
N SER A 147 7.77 14.70 8.49
CA SER A 147 7.09 13.91 7.46
C SER A 147 7.34 12.43 7.72
N SER A 148 6.26 11.70 8.01
CA SER A 148 6.27 10.25 8.09
C SER A 148 5.86 9.67 6.74
N TYR A 149 6.73 8.84 6.15
CA TYR A 149 6.50 8.17 4.87
C TYR A 149 6.74 6.67 4.94
N PHE A 150 6.16 5.92 4.00
CA PHE A 150 6.38 4.48 3.88
C PHE A 150 7.83 4.15 3.46
N ASN A 151 8.50 3.25 4.19
CA ASN A 151 9.88 2.86 3.89
C ASN A 151 10.01 1.36 3.53
N ILE A 152 10.41 1.08 2.29
CA ILE A 152 10.60 -0.28 1.80
C ILE A 152 11.72 -1.06 2.51
N HIS A 153 12.76 -0.38 3.00
CA HIS A 153 13.82 -1.01 3.78
C HIS A 153 13.29 -1.50 5.14
N HIS A 154 12.42 -0.71 5.79
CA HIS A 154 11.77 -1.13 7.03
C HIS A 154 10.84 -2.33 6.79
N LEU A 155 10.09 -2.32 5.68
CA LEU A 155 9.30 -3.47 5.26
C LEU A 155 10.17 -4.73 5.07
N ASN A 156 11.28 -4.63 4.34
CA ASN A 156 12.20 -5.75 4.13
C ASN A 156 12.78 -6.28 5.45
N HIS A 157 13.17 -5.39 6.35
CA HIS A 157 13.66 -5.79 7.67
C HIS A 157 12.60 -6.58 8.44
N TRP A 158 11.34 -6.12 8.39
CA TRP A 158 10.24 -6.80 9.07
C TRP A 158 9.92 -8.16 8.46
N LEU A 159 9.91 -8.26 7.12
CA LEU A 159 9.58 -9.49 6.40
C LEU A 159 10.71 -10.53 6.41
N ARG A 160 11.95 -10.13 6.75
CA ARG A 160 13.14 -11.01 6.79
C ARG A 160 12.92 -12.35 7.51
N PRO A 161 12.24 -12.43 8.68
CA PRO A 161 12.01 -13.70 9.36
C PRO A 161 11.04 -14.65 8.64
N ALA A 162 10.23 -14.15 7.69
CA ALA A 162 9.39 -14.97 6.82
C ALA A 162 10.12 -15.37 5.51
N ALA A 163 11.38 -14.95 5.31
CA ALA A 163 12.14 -15.19 4.09
C ALA A 163 11.43 -14.71 2.81
N VAL A 164 10.68 -13.61 2.91
CA VAL A 164 9.94 -12.99 1.82
C VAL A 164 10.53 -11.60 1.57
N SER A 165 10.73 -11.23 0.31
CA SER A 165 11.14 -9.85 -0.02
C SER A 165 9.94 -8.90 -0.01
N GLY A 166 10.20 -7.62 0.30
CA GLY A 166 9.20 -6.56 0.23
C GLY A 166 8.58 -6.43 -1.16
N LYS A 167 9.35 -6.67 -2.23
CA LYS A 167 8.82 -6.65 -3.60
C LYS A 167 7.79 -7.75 -3.83
N GLU A 168 8.09 -8.99 -3.45
CA GLU A 168 7.16 -10.12 -3.58
C GLU A 168 5.93 -9.94 -2.71
N PHE A 169 6.11 -9.40 -1.50
CA PHE A 169 5.02 -9.09 -0.61
C PHE A 169 4.09 -8.03 -1.21
N LEU A 170 4.64 -6.90 -1.68
CA LEU A 170 3.85 -5.82 -2.29
C LEU A 170 3.12 -6.28 -3.55
N ALA A 171 3.73 -7.12 -4.38
CA ALA A 171 3.09 -7.70 -5.56
C ALA A 171 1.95 -8.68 -5.22
N ALA A 172 1.95 -9.25 -4.02
CA ALA A 172 0.89 -10.15 -3.54
C ALA A 172 -0.28 -9.40 -2.87
N LEU A 173 -0.17 -8.08 -2.67
CA LEU A 173 -1.22 -7.26 -2.07
C LEU A 173 -2.26 -6.81 -3.10
N PRO A 174 -3.52 -6.62 -2.66
CA PRO A 174 -4.51 -5.84 -3.41
C PRO A 174 -4.06 -4.39 -3.60
N GLU A 175 -4.42 -3.79 -4.74
CA GLU A 175 -4.01 -2.44 -5.16
C GLU A 175 -4.45 -1.36 -4.15
N ASP A 176 -5.67 -1.47 -3.60
CA ASP A 176 -6.22 -0.57 -2.57
C ASP A 176 -5.43 -0.56 -1.27
N ARG A 177 -4.69 -1.63 -0.97
CA ARG A 177 -3.91 -1.76 0.28
C ARG A 177 -2.52 -1.18 0.15
N TYR A 178 -1.92 -1.25 -1.04
CA TYR A 178 -0.69 -0.52 -1.31
C TYR A 178 -0.93 0.99 -1.28
N GLU A 179 -2.03 1.45 -1.87
CA GLU A 179 -2.42 2.85 -1.80
C GLU A 179 -2.62 3.32 -0.35
N GLN A 180 -3.20 2.51 0.54
CA GLN A 180 -3.31 2.84 1.96
C GLN A 180 -1.96 2.98 2.67
N LEU A 181 -0.92 2.28 2.21
CA LEU A 181 0.44 2.41 2.74
C LEU A 181 1.10 3.72 2.30
N VAL A 182 0.94 4.06 1.03
CA VAL A 182 1.62 5.20 0.40
C VAL A 182 0.87 6.50 0.65
N ASN A 183 -0.46 6.52 0.52
CA ASN A 183 -1.27 7.74 0.64
C ASN A 183 -1.46 8.22 2.08
N ALA A 184 -0.96 7.47 3.07
CA ALA A 184 -1.03 7.85 4.47
C ALA A 184 0.26 8.54 4.95
N ASP A 185 1.00 9.18 4.05
CA ASP A 185 2.07 10.10 4.41
C ASP A 185 1.50 11.19 5.33
N ARG A 186 2.07 11.28 6.53
CA ARG A 186 1.59 12.23 7.54
C ARG A 186 2.64 13.30 7.70
N GLN A 187 2.24 14.54 7.48
CA GLN A 187 3.01 15.69 7.89
C GLN A 187 2.45 16.20 9.22
N ALA A 188 3.36 16.46 10.15
CA ALA A 188 3.06 17.16 11.38
C ALA A 188 3.98 18.37 11.47
N ASP A 189 3.39 19.51 11.78
CA ASP A 189 4.08 20.77 11.97
C ASP A 189 4.19 21.00 13.48
N ILE A 190 5.41 21.23 13.97
CA ILE A 190 5.69 21.40 15.40
C ILE A 190 6.41 22.72 15.60
N LEU A 191 5.87 23.57 16.46
CA LEU A 191 6.50 24.80 16.91
C LEU A 191 7.11 24.57 18.29
N HIS A 192 8.44 24.50 18.34
CA HIS A 192 9.17 24.48 19.60
C HIS A 192 9.50 25.92 19.99
N LEU A 193 8.81 26.43 21.01
CA LEU A 193 8.91 27.81 21.45
C LEU A 193 9.70 27.93 22.75
N THR A 194 10.46 29.02 22.87
CA THR A 194 10.98 29.46 24.16
C THR A 194 9.82 29.93 25.06
N PRO A 195 9.98 29.94 26.40
CA PRO A 195 8.95 30.47 27.29
C PRO A 195 8.57 31.93 26.99
N ALA A 196 9.54 32.74 26.54
CA ALA A 196 9.31 34.14 26.19
C ALA A 196 8.44 34.28 24.92
N ASP A 197 8.76 33.53 23.87
CA ASP A 197 8.02 33.56 22.60
C ASP A 197 6.62 32.96 22.76
N PHE A 198 6.48 31.92 23.58
CA PHE A 198 5.17 31.36 23.91
C PHE A 198 4.29 32.36 24.68
N ALA A 199 4.85 33.06 25.67
CA ALA A 199 4.11 34.09 26.41
C ALA A 199 3.70 35.26 25.50
N GLN A 200 4.52 35.61 24.50
CA GLN A 200 4.18 36.62 23.51
C GLN A 200 3.03 36.16 22.60
N LEU A 201 3.10 34.91 22.12
CA LEU A 201 2.05 34.31 21.29
C LEU A 201 0.69 34.34 22.00
N GLN A 202 0.66 34.01 23.30
CA GLN A 202 -0.57 34.03 24.11
C GLN A 202 -1.16 35.44 24.26
N ARG A 203 -0.33 36.48 24.43
CA ARG A 203 -0.81 37.87 24.53
C ARG A 203 -1.37 38.40 23.21
N THR A 204 -0.86 37.94 22.07
CA THR A 204 -1.40 38.32 20.75
C THR A 204 -2.71 37.61 20.40
N SER A 205 -3.09 36.59 21.15
CA SER A 205 -4.35 35.85 20.97
C SER A 205 -5.49 36.35 21.87
N GLU A 206 -5.21 37.26 22.82
CA GLU A 206 -6.17 37.97 23.67
C GLU A 206 -6.63 39.29 23.03
#